data_AF-A0A1X2IQ99-F1
#
_entry.id   AF-A0A1X2IQ99-F1
#
_cell.length_a   1.000
_cell.length_b   1.000
_cell.length_c   1.000
_cell.angle_alpha   90.00
_cell.angle_beta   90.00
_cell.angle_gamma   90.00
#
_symmetry.space_group_name_H-M   'P 1'
#
loop_
_entity.id
_entity.type
_entity.pdbx_description
1 polymer ?
#
loop_
_entity_poly.entity_id
_entity_poly.type
_entity_poly.pdbx_seq_one_letter_code
_entity_poly.pdbx_strand_id
1 'polypeptide(L)'
;MMPTNDTSPWQGIAMATEELQKLMTEHLRMKTEGTLDDDVLESEQGQTLLDAIDRIKDLHSQAYGSTRDSKQSTTDAKDGMDEKQVGLQNVMYEKRHIVEEIVKCREFRSVYQHVDLVPLDDFLARASDQYLQDKENQHTLMINRLRFEQDERTSYKEEEERLQSERQALIKDNRKVQEKLDRFDKLLDDFVLATAPLEESLTEEDKKAAQSTATKSEAMDVDNEQQEQQQSIIDESPITINTTDNDVQMTG
;
A
#
# COMPACT_ATOMS: atom_id res chain seq x y z
N MET A 1 -34.81 22.60 39.73
CA MET A 1 -35.76 23.37 40.55
C MET A 1 -35.37 24.82 40.42
N MET A 2 -36.22 25.67 39.84
CA MET A 2 -35.94 27.10 39.74
C MET A 2 -35.92 27.70 41.15
N PRO A 3 -35.03 28.67 41.47
CA PRO A 3 -35.14 29.39 42.73
C PRO A 3 -36.44 30.19 42.65
N THR A 4 -37.44 29.75 43.41
CA THR A 4 -38.64 30.56 43.65
C THR A 4 -38.15 31.85 44.29
N ASN A 5 -38.45 32.98 43.67
CA ASN A 5 -38.17 34.31 44.21
C ASN A 5 -39.05 34.51 45.44
N ASP A 6 -38.69 33.85 46.54
CA ASP A 6 -39.40 33.92 47.79
C ASP A 6 -39.06 35.29 48.39
N THR A 7 -39.97 36.23 48.15
CA THR A 7 -39.88 37.60 48.65
C THR A 7 -40.30 37.68 50.12
N SER A 8 -40.83 36.60 50.68
CA SER A 8 -41.29 36.48 52.07
C SER A 8 -40.23 36.86 53.13
N PRO A 9 -38.95 36.42 53.05
CA PRO A 9 -37.94 36.78 54.05
C PRO A 9 -37.60 38.28 53.99
N TRP A 10 -37.53 38.83 52.77
CA TRP A 10 -37.25 40.25 52.54
C TRP A 10 -38.39 41.14 53.02
N GLN A 11 -39.65 40.70 52.83
CA GLN A 11 -40.83 41.34 53.39
C GLN A 11 -40.84 41.27 54.92
N GLY A 12 -40.46 40.12 55.50
CA GLY A 12 -40.33 39.95 56.96
C GLY A 12 -39.30 40.89 57.58
N ILE A 13 -38.12 41.01 56.96
CA ILE A 13 -37.07 41.96 57.39
C ILE A 13 -37.58 43.40 57.26
N ALA A 14 -38.21 43.76 56.13
CA ALA A 14 -38.73 45.10 55.92
C ALA A 14 -39.77 45.51 56.99
N MET A 15 -40.72 44.63 57.30
CA MET A 15 -41.71 44.87 58.35
C MET A 15 -41.06 45.00 59.74
N ALA A 16 -40.11 44.13 60.09
CA ALA A 16 -39.42 44.18 61.37
C ALA A 16 -38.57 45.47 61.52
N THR A 17 -37.96 45.95 60.43
CA THR A 17 -37.23 47.23 60.45
C THR A 17 -38.16 48.44 60.58
N GLU A 18 -39.35 48.40 59.97
CA GLU A 18 -40.35 49.46 60.12
C GLU A 18 -40.92 49.52 61.54
N GLU A 19 -41.15 48.35 62.14
CA GLU A 19 -41.54 48.19 63.55
C GLU A 19 -40.46 48.75 64.49
N LEU A 20 -39.19 48.39 64.27
CA LEU A 20 -38.06 48.93 65.03
C LEU A 20 -37.94 50.46 64.89
N GLN A 21 -38.12 50.99 63.68
CA GLN A 21 -38.07 52.43 63.43
C GLN A 21 -39.16 53.18 64.20
N LYS A 22 -40.39 52.64 64.23
CA LYS A 22 -41.50 53.22 65.01
C LYS A 22 -41.18 53.21 66.51
N LEU A 23 -40.69 52.08 67.03
CA LEU A 23 -40.30 51.94 68.44
C LEU A 23 -39.18 52.92 68.81
N MET A 24 -38.12 53.00 68.01
CA MET A 24 -37.02 53.95 68.24
C MET A 24 -37.47 55.41 68.19
N THR A 25 -38.37 55.76 67.27
CA THR A 25 -38.90 57.13 67.15
C THR A 25 -39.73 57.51 68.38
N GLU A 26 -40.54 56.57 68.89
CA GLU A 26 -41.32 56.78 70.11
C GLU A 26 -40.44 56.90 71.36
N HIS A 27 -39.43 56.04 71.50
CA HIS A 27 -38.42 56.14 72.56
C HIS A 27 -37.67 57.47 72.53
N LEU A 28 -37.30 57.95 71.34
CA LEU A 28 -36.67 59.27 71.17
C LEU A 28 -37.61 60.41 71.56
N ARG A 29 -38.90 60.31 71.23
CA ARG A 29 -39.93 61.28 71.65
C ARG A 29 -40.03 61.34 73.18
N MET A 30 -40.16 60.19 73.84
CA MET A 30 -40.22 60.09 75.29
C MET A 30 -38.97 60.63 75.98
N LYS A 31 -37.78 60.42 75.38
CA LYS A 31 -36.52 61.01 75.83
C LYS A 31 -36.53 62.53 75.76
N THR A 32 -37.06 63.11 74.68
CA THR A 32 -37.15 64.58 74.53
C THR A 32 -38.19 65.24 75.43
N GLU A 33 -39.26 64.53 75.78
CA GLU A 33 -40.30 64.99 76.72
C GLU A 33 -39.91 64.77 78.19
N GLY A 34 -38.78 64.14 78.46
CA GLY A 34 -38.28 63.87 79.82
C GLY A 34 -39.13 62.86 80.61
N THR A 35 -39.93 62.04 79.91
CA THR A 35 -40.80 61.00 80.49
C THR A 35 -40.16 59.61 80.43
N LEU A 36 -38.88 59.55 80.02
CA LEU A 36 -38.14 58.30 79.93
C LEU A 36 -37.63 57.90 81.32
N ASP A 37 -37.87 56.64 81.69
CA ASP A 37 -37.39 56.07 82.95
C ASP A 37 -35.86 56.00 82.98
N ASP A 38 -35.23 56.16 84.15
CA ASP A 38 -33.76 56.22 84.29
C ASP A 38 -33.12 54.84 83.97
N ASP A 39 -33.86 53.74 84.22
CA ASP A 39 -33.50 52.35 83.91
C ASP A 39 -34.19 51.85 82.62
N VAL A 40 -33.89 52.49 81.50
CA VAL A 40 -34.45 52.22 80.16
C VAL A 40 -34.37 50.74 79.74
N LEU A 41 -33.36 50.00 80.20
CA LEU A 41 -33.14 48.59 79.84
C LEU A 41 -34.01 47.60 80.62
N GLU A 42 -34.48 47.96 81.81
CA GLU A 42 -35.37 47.10 82.63
C GLU A 42 -36.86 47.42 82.41
N SER A 43 -37.15 48.55 81.75
CA SER A 43 -38.50 48.92 81.32
C SER A 43 -39.03 47.95 80.24
N GLU A 44 -40.34 47.67 80.30
CA GLU A 44 -41.08 46.87 79.29
C GLU A 44 -40.85 47.42 77.86
N GLN A 45 -40.67 48.72 77.74
CA GLN A 45 -40.41 49.41 76.47
C GLN A 45 -38.97 49.20 75.96
N GLY A 46 -38.00 49.04 76.86
CA GLY A 46 -36.62 48.69 76.50
C GLY A 46 -36.49 47.23 76.07
N GLN A 47 -37.18 46.32 76.77
CA GLN A 47 -37.20 44.90 76.40
C GLN A 47 -37.82 44.68 75.02
N THR A 48 -38.94 45.35 74.71
CA THR A 48 -39.58 45.26 73.38
C THR A 48 -38.69 45.80 72.24
N LEU A 49 -37.85 46.81 72.52
CA LEU A 49 -36.85 47.30 71.58
C LEU A 49 -35.74 46.26 71.31
N LEU A 50 -35.25 45.62 72.37
CA LEU A 50 -34.24 44.56 72.27
C LEU A 50 -34.78 43.35 71.51
N ASP A 51 -36.01 42.92 71.80
CA ASP A 51 -36.68 41.81 71.12
C ASP A 51 -36.84 42.09 69.61
N ALA A 52 -37.16 43.33 69.23
CA ALA A 52 -37.24 43.73 67.81
C ALA A 52 -35.88 43.69 67.11
N ILE A 53 -34.80 44.09 67.81
CA ILE A 53 -33.42 44.00 67.30
C ILE A 53 -33.00 42.54 67.11
N ASP A 54 -33.28 41.67 68.08
CA ASP A 54 -32.91 40.27 68.00
C ASP A 54 -33.70 39.53 66.90
N ARG A 55 -34.98 39.87 66.72
CA ARG A 55 -35.78 39.39 65.57
C ARG A 55 -35.15 39.74 64.22
N ILE A 56 -34.61 40.95 64.06
CA ILE A 56 -33.93 41.36 62.82
C ILE A 56 -32.64 40.57 62.62
N LYS A 57 -31.85 40.37 63.68
CA LYS A 57 -30.62 39.56 63.61
C LYS A 57 -30.91 38.12 63.20
N ASP A 58 -31.97 37.53 63.75
CA ASP A 58 -32.39 36.17 63.44
C ASP A 58 -32.83 36.04 61.97
N LEU A 59 -33.67 36.97 61.49
CA LEU A 59 -34.09 36.99 60.09
C LEU A 59 -32.91 37.20 59.13
N HIS A 60 -31.96 38.06 59.49
CA HIS A 60 -30.73 38.27 58.73
C HIS A 60 -29.87 37.00 58.67
N SER A 61 -29.68 36.33 59.81
CA SER A 61 -28.94 35.07 59.89
C SER A 61 -29.58 33.97 59.04
N GLN A 62 -30.91 33.85 59.08
CA GLN A 62 -31.67 32.90 58.25
C GLN A 62 -31.53 33.20 56.75
N ALA A 63 -31.64 34.47 56.34
CA ALA A 63 -31.49 34.87 54.94
C ALA A 63 -30.06 34.62 54.42
N TYR A 64 -29.04 34.91 55.22
CA TYR A 64 -27.65 34.59 54.92
C TYR A 64 -27.41 33.08 54.83
N GLY A 65 -27.98 32.30 55.75
CA GLY A 65 -27.92 30.84 55.74
C GLY A 65 -28.50 30.27 54.45
N SER A 66 -29.73 30.68 54.09
CA SER A 66 -30.39 30.25 52.85
C SER A 66 -29.58 30.60 51.59
N THR A 67 -29.02 31.81 51.53
CA THR A 67 -28.16 32.23 50.42
C THR A 67 -26.89 31.38 50.32
N ARG A 68 -26.26 31.09 51.46
CA ARG A 68 -25.06 30.26 51.54
C ARG A 68 -25.36 28.82 51.10
N ASP A 69 -26.48 28.26 51.56
CA ASP A 69 -26.89 26.89 51.24
C ASP A 69 -27.25 26.77 49.76
N SER A 70 -27.95 27.76 49.19
CA SER A 70 -28.23 27.83 47.75
C SER A 70 -26.95 27.91 46.91
N LYS A 71 -25.97 28.72 47.35
CA LYS A 71 -24.66 28.83 46.70
C LYS A 71 -23.88 27.51 46.77
N GLN A 72 -23.91 26.85 47.92
CA GLN A 72 -23.25 25.55 48.10
C GLN A 72 -23.91 24.50 47.20
N SER A 73 -25.23 24.38 47.23
CA SER A 73 -25.98 23.42 46.41
C SER A 73 -25.74 23.62 44.91
N THR A 74 -25.65 24.87 44.45
CA THR A 74 -25.31 25.18 43.06
C THR A 74 -23.88 24.81 42.72
N THR A 75 -22.95 24.99 43.66
CA THR A 75 -21.53 24.61 43.49
C THR A 75 -21.40 23.08 43.41
N ASP A 76 -22.03 22.33 44.31
CA ASP A 76 -22.02 20.86 44.30
C ASP A 76 -22.62 20.30 42.99
N ALA A 77 -23.72 20.89 42.52
CA ALA A 77 -24.35 20.51 41.26
C ALA A 77 -23.45 20.82 40.05
N LYS A 78 -22.71 21.94 40.10
CA LYS A 78 -21.73 22.30 39.07
C LYS A 78 -20.55 21.33 39.07
N ASP A 79 -20.00 21.00 40.24
CA ASP A 79 -18.86 20.10 40.36
C ASP A 79 -19.23 18.69 39.83
N GLY A 80 -20.44 18.21 40.14
CA GLY A 80 -20.95 16.95 39.58
C GLY A 80 -21.23 16.99 38.07
N MET A 81 -21.48 18.17 37.49
CA MET A 81 -21.57 18.36 36.04
C MET A 81 -20.17 18.33 35.41
N ASP A 82 -19.20 19.02 36.02
CA ASP A 82 -17.82 19.11 35.55
C ASP A 82 -17.15 17.73 35.56
N GLU A 83 -17.38 16.91 36.59
CA GLU A 83 -16.92 15.51 36.66
C GLU A 83 -17.44 14.68 35.47
N LYS A 84 -18.74 14.79 35.18
CA LYS A 84 -19.35 14.09 34.03
C LYS A 84 -18.83 14.60 32.69
N GLN A 85 -18.53 15.90 32.60
CA GLN A 85 -17.97 16.49 31.38
C GLN A 85 -16.56 15.94 31.11
N VAL A 86 -15.73 15.78 32.14
CA VAL A 86 -14.42 15.11 32.02
C VAL A 86 -14.61 13.65 31.58
N GLY A 87 -15.55 12.93 32.19
CA GLY A 87 -15.89 11.56 31.78
C GLY A 87 -16.30 11.45 30.30
N LEU A 88 -17.15 12.37 29.84
CA LEU A 88 -17.56 12.43 28.44
C LEU A 88 -16.37 12.69 27.51
N GLN A 89 -15.48 13.60 27.88
CA GLN A 89 -14.29 13.92 27.08
C GLN A 89 -13.37 12.71 26.95
N ASN A 90 -13.19 11.93 28.03
CA ASN A 90 -12.40 10.70 28.01
C ASN A 90 -12.98 9.67 27.02
N VAL A 91 -14.30 9.43 27.07
CA VAL A 91 -14.98 8.50 26.15
C VAL A 91 -14.91 9.00 24.70
N MET A 92 -15.06 10.30 24.48
CA MET A 92 -14.92 10.88 23.13
C MET A 92 -13.52 10.70 22.57
N TYR A 93 -12.50 10.83 23.41
CA TYR A 93 -11.12 10.56 23.03
C TYR A 93 -10.91 9.09 22.67
N GLU A 94 -11.39 8.17 23.51
CA GLU A 94 -11.29 6.74 23.26
C GLU A 94 -11.99 6.34 21.96
N LYS A 95 -13.22 6.83 21.74
CA LYS A 95 -13.96 6.62 20.49
C LYS A 95 -13.15 7.09 19.28
N ARG A 96 -12.56 8.29 19.35
CA ARG A 96 -11.75 8.83 18.25
C ARG A 96 -10.55 7.93 17.97
N HIS A 97 -9.81 7.55 19.01
CA HIS A 97 -8.65 6.69 18.87
C HIS A 97 -9.00 5.33 18.25
N ILE A 98 -10.09 4.70 18.70
CA ILE A 98 -10.56 3.43 18.14
C ILE A 98 -10.95 3.60 16.67
N VAL A 99 -11.64 4.68 16.31
CA VAL A 99 -12.02 4.94 14.91
C VAL A 99 -10.77 5.15 14.04
N GLU A 100 -9.80 5.91 14.50
CA GLU A 100 -8.51 6.10 13.81
C GLU A 100 -7.79 4.77 13.61
N GLU A 101 -7.76 3.91 14.63
CA GLU A 101 -7.14 2.59 14.53
C GLU A 101 -7.90 1.66 13.57
N ILE A 102 -9.24 1.69 13.57
CA ILE A 102 -10.05 0.95 12.60
C ILE A 102 -9.74 1.40 11.16
N VAL A 103 -9.57 2.70 10.93
CA VAL A 103 -9.19 3.22 9.61
C VAL A 103 -7.82 2.67 9.21
N LYS A 104 -6.81 2.74 10.08
CA LYS A 104 -5.48 2.16 9.80
C LYS A 104 -5.55 0.66 9.50
N CYS A 105 -6.33 -0.11 10.27
CA CYS A 105 -6.52 -1.53 10.04
C CYS A 105 -7.23 -1.82 8.70
N ARG A 106 -8.15 -0.95 8.27
CA ARG A 106 -8.84 -1.08 6.98
C ARG A 106 -7.98 -0.64 5.79
N GLU A 107 -7.08 0.32 6.00
CA GLU A 107 -6.10 0.75 5.01
C GLU A 107 -4.99 -0.28 4.78
N PHE A 108 -4.89 -1.30 5.64
CA PHE A 108 -3.98 -2.41 5.43
C PHE A 108 -4.28 -3.12 4.11
N ARG A 109 -3.41 -2.88 3.12
CA ARG A 109 -3.41 -3.61 1.86
C ARG A 109 -2.41 -4.74 1.93
N SER A 110 -2.93 -5.96 1.91
CA SER A 110 -2.12 -7.16 1.75
C SER A 110 -1.63 -7.29 0.32
N VAL A 111 -0.36 -7.68 0.14
CA VAL A 111 0.32 -7.79 -1.17
C VAL A 111 -0.47 -8.64 -2.18
N TYR A 112 -1.23 -9.66 -1.73
CA TYR A 112 -2.00 -10.52 -2.64
C TYR A 112 -3.10 -9.79 -3.45
N GLN A 113 -3.55 -8.61 -3.01
CA GLN A 113 -4.56 -7.83 -3.73
C GLN A 113 -4.04 -7.23 -5.05
N HIS A 114 -2.72 -7.21 -5.24
CA HIS A 114 -2.06 -6.67 -6.43
C HIS A 114 -1.41 -7.76 -7.29
N VAL A 115 -1.60 -9.03 -6.95
CA VAL A 115 -1.06 -10.14 -7.74
C VAL A 115 -2.05 -10.48 -8.84
N ASP A 116 -1.59 -10.42 -10.08
CA ASP A 116 -2.34 -10.96 -11.22
C ASP A 116 -2.43 -12.48 -11.04
N LEU A 117 -3.67 -12.97 -10.89
CA LEU A 117 -3.99 -14.37 -10.68
C LEU A 117 -4.65 -14.93 -11.93
N VAL A 118 -4.42 -16.21 -12.21
CA VAL A 118 -5.17 -16.96 -13.23
C VAL A 118 -6.68 -16.81 -13.01
N PRO A 119 -7.49 -16.54 -14.06
CA PRO A 119 -8.96 -16.43 -13.96
C PRO A 119 -9.60 -17.64 -13.26
N LEU A 120 -10.76 -17.42 -12.63
CA LEU A 120 -11.38 -18.47 -11.82
C LEU A 120 -11.74 -19.73 -12.63
N ASP A 121 -12.20 -19.55 -13.87
CA ASP A 121 -12.60 -20.64 -14.75
C ASP A 121 -11.39 -21.53 -15.14
N ASP A 122 -10.27 -20.89 -15.47
CA ASP A 122 -9.00 -21.57 -15.77
C ASP A 122 -8.44 -22.29 -14.53
N PHE A 123 -8.53 -21.65 -13.36
CA PHE A 123 -8.14 -22.27 -12.10
C PHE A 123 -8.97 -23.52 -11.81
N LEU A 124 -10.30 -23.45 -11.95
CA LEU A 124 -11.17 -24.61 -11.69
C LEU A 124 -10.94 -25.75 -12.69
N ALA A 125 -10.49 -25.45 -13.91
CA ALA A 125 -10.19 -26.45 -14.93
C ALA A 125 -8.81 -27.12 -14.76
N ARG A 126 -7.79 -26.38 -14.28
CA ARG A 126 -6.40 -26.85 -14.18
C ARG A 126 -6.01 -27.31 -12.77
N ALA A 127 -6.66 -26.79 -11.74
CA ALA A 127 -6.32 -27.11 -10.36
C ALA A 127 -6.63 -28.57 -10.03
N SER A 128 -5.70 -29.24 -9.36
CA SER A 128 -5.89 -30.58 -8.83
C SER A 128 -6.81 -30.58 -7.59
N ASP A 129 -7.34 -31.75 -7.25
CA ASP A 129 -8.29 -31.95 -6.14
C ASP A 129 -7.79 -31.40 -4.78
N GLN A 130 -6.47 -31.30 -4.61
CA GLN A 130 -5.86 -30.75 -3.39
C GLN A 130 -6.14 -29.25 -3.18
N TYR A 131 -6.33 -28.47 -4.25
CA TYR A 131 -6.65 -27.03 -4.17
C TYR A 131 -8.15 -26.75 -4.29
N LEU A 132 -8.94 -27.75 -4.66
CA LEU A 132 -10.39 -27.65 -4.83
C LEU A 132 -11.18 -27.94 -3.54
N GLN A 133 -10.49 -28.04 -2.41
CA GLN A 133 -11.10 -28.23 -1.09
C GLN A 133 -11.81 -26.94 -0.61
N ASP A 134 -12.98 -27.11 0.02
CA ASP A 134 -13.73 -26.03 0.70
C ASP A 134 -13.98 -24.79 -0.17
N LYS A 135 -14.54 -25.00 -1.37
CA LYS A 135 -14.86 -23.93 -2.34
C LYS A 135 -15.96 -22.98 -1.86
N GLU A 136 -16.75 -23.38 -0.87
CA GLU A 136 -17.85 -22.58 -0.34
C GLU A 136 -17.34 -21.36 0.43
N ASN A 137 -16.17 -21.48 1.07
CA ASN A 137 -15.53 -20.38 1.77
C ASN A 137 -14.63 -19.56 0.84
N GLN A 138 -15.01 -18.32 0.55
CA GLN A 138 -14.26 -17.41 -0.33
C GLN A 138 -12.80 -17.20 0.12
N HIS A 139 -12.55 -17.14 1.43
CA HIS A 139 -11.20 -16.95 1.96
C HIS A 139 -10.33 -18.19 1.72
N THR A 140 -10.87 -19.39 2.00
CA THR A 140 -10.19 -20.65 1.73
C THR A 140 -9.90 -20.82 0.24
N LEU A 141 -10.89 -20.50 -0.62
CA LEU A 141 -10.72 -20.50 -2.07
C LEU A 141 -9.60 -19.57 -2.53
N MET A 142 -9.50 -18.34 -1.98
CA MET A 142 -8.43 -17.41 -2.32
C MET A 142 -7.05 -17.93 -1.90
N ILE A 143 -6.93 -18.54 -0.73
CA ILE A 143 -5.67 -19.16 -0.28
C ILE A 143 -5.26 -20.28 -1.23
N ASN A 144 -6.21 -21.14 -1.61
CA ASN A 144 -5.93 -22.25 -2.52
C ASN A 144 -5.50 -21.76 -3.91
N ARG A 145 -6.13 -20.69 -4.42
CA ARG A 145 -5.71 -20.03 -5.67
C ARG A 145 -4.29 -19.49 -5.58
N LEU A 146 -3.94 -18.82 -4.48
CA LEU A 146 -2.58 -18.29 -4.27
C LEU A 146 -1.52 -19.40 -4.19
N ARG A 147 -1.84 -20.52 -3.54
CA ARG A 147 -0.94 -21.68 -3.46
C ARG A 147 -0.71 -22.32 -4.83
N PHE A 148 -1.79 -22.53 -5.58
CA PHE A 148 -1.70 -23.06 -6.93
C PHE A 148 -0.82 -22.18 -7.82
N GLU A 149 -1.04 -20.87 -7.83
CA GLU A 149 -0.23 -19.91 -8.59
C GLU A 149 1.25 -19.93 -8.15
N GLN A 150 1.50 -20.04 -6.84
CA GLN A 150 2.86 -20.14 -6.31
C GLN A 150 3.58 -21.38 -6.85
N ASP A 151 2.90 -22.53 -6.84
CA ASP A 151 3.46 -23.79 -7.31
C ASP A 151 3.70 -23.76 -8.82
N GLU A 152 2.76 -23.22 -9.61
CA GLU A 152 2.93 -23.02 -11.04
C GLU A 152 4.13 -22.11 -11.36
N ARG A 153 4.23 -20.94 -10.71
CA ARG A 153 5.37 -20.02 -10.92
C ARG A 153 6.70 -20.63 -10.52
N THR A 154 6.71 -21.45 -9.48
CA THR A 154 7.92 -22.16 -9.05
C THR A 154 8.33 -23.18 -10.11
N SER A 155 7.38 -23.97 -10.61
CA SER A 155 7.62 -24.93 -11.68
C SER A 155 8.11 -24.28 -12.98
N TYR A 156 7.49 -23.17 -13.41
CA TYR A 156 7.94 -22.43 -14.60
C TYR A 156 9.35 -21.86 -14.43
N LYS A 157 9.69 -21.38 -13.23
CA LYS A 157 11.03 -20.87 -12.96
C LYS A 157 12.08 -21.98 -12.98
N GLU A 158 11.79 -23.15 -12.41
CA GLU A 158 12.68 -24.31 -12.48
C GLU A 158 12.90 -24.76 -13.93
N GLU A 159 11.84 -24.77 -14.74
CA GLU A 159 11.92 -25.11 -16.15
C GLU A 159 12.70 -24.06 -16.95
N GLU A 160 12.52 -22.77 -16.67
CA GLU A 160 13.31 -21.69 -17.26
C GLU A 160 14.80 -21.86 -16.94
N GLU A 161 15.15 -22.09 -15.68
CA GLU A 161 16.54 -22.32 -15.26
C GLU A 161 17.13 -23.56 -15.95
N ARG A 162 16.35 -24.65 -16.08
CA ARG A 162 16.74 -25.86 -16.81
C ARG A 162 17.03 -25.56 -18.28
N LEU A 163 16.10 -24.94 -18.99
CA LEU A 163 16.24 -24.58 -20.41
C LEU A 163 17.37 -23.56 -20.62
N GLN A 164 17.57 -22.63 -19.70
CA GLN A 164 18.66 -21.66 -19.77
C GLN A 164 20.03 -22.37 -19.63
N SER A 165 20.13 -23.36 -18.75
CA SER A 165 21.35 -24.17 -18.60
C SER A 165 21.64 -25.01 -19.86
N GLU A 166 20.61 -25.62 -20.46
CA GLU A 166 20.72 -26.39 -21.70
C GLU A 166 21.13 -25.49 -22.88
N ARG A 167 20.50 -24.33 -23.01
CA ARG A 167 20.87 -23.32 -24.00
C ARG A 167 22.33 -22.90 -23.85
N GLN A 168 22.81 -22.67 -22.63
CA GLN A 168 24.22 -22.33 -22.40
C GLN A 168 25.17 -23.49 -22.76
N ALA A 169 24.78 -24.74 -22.51
CA ALA A 169 25.55 -25.91 -22.91
C ALA A 169 25.65 -26.01 -24.44
N LEU A 170 24.52 -25.89 -25.15
CA LEU A 170 24.48 -25.93 -26.61
C LEU A 170 25.26 -24.77 -27.25
N ILE A 171 25.24 -23.57 -26.67
CA ILE A 171 26.06 -22.45 -27.14
C ILE A 171 27.54 -22.77 -27.00
N LYS A 172 27.96 -23.36 -25.88
CA LYS A 172 29.36 -23.78 -25.67
C LYS A 172 29.78 -24.85 -26.67
N ASP A 173 28.92 -25.81 -26.95
CA ASP A 173 29.23 -26.90 -27.89
C ASP A 173 29.27 -26.40 -29.34
N ASN A 174 28.34 -25.54 -29.75
CA ASN A 174 28.42 -24.86 -31.04
C ASN A 174 29.72 -24.04 -31.17
N ARG A 175 30.12 -23.33 -30.11
CA ARG A 175 31.39 -22.58 -30.13
C ARG A 175 32.60 -23.51 -30.30
N LYS A 176 32.62 -24.68 -29.66
CA LYS A 176 33.69 -25.68 -29.86
C LYS A 176 33.71 -26.22 -31.28
N VAL A 177 32.54 -26.44 -31.89
CA VAL A 177 32.44 -26.89 -33.29
C VAL A 177 32.94 -25.80 -34.23
N GLN A 178 32.54 -24.54 -34.01
CA GLN A 178 33.06 -23.40 -34.77
C GLN A 178 34.58 -23.29 -34.65
N GLU A 179 35.12 -23.35 -33.42
CA GLU A 179 36.57 -23.32 -33.19
C GLU A 179 37.31 -24.49 -33.87
N LYS A 180 36.65 -25.64 -34.08
CA LYS A 180 37.22 -26.76 -34.85
C LYS A 180 37.13 -26.52 -36.36
N LEU A 181 36.01 -25.97 -36.84
CA LEU A 181 35.82 -25.62 -38.24
C LEU A 181 36.84 -24.55 -38.67
N ASP A 182 36.98 -23.48 -37.90
CA ASP A 182 37.97 -22.42 -38.14
C ASP A 182 39.42 -22.96 -38.17
N ARG A 183 39.70 -24.04 -37.42
CA ARG A 183 41.00 -24.73 -37.48
C ARG A 183 41.16 -25.54 -38.76
N PHE A 184 40.13 -26.26 -39.20
CA PHE A 184 40.18 -27.01 -40.44
C PHE A 184 40.26 -26.09 -41.66
N ASP A 185 39.53 -24.97 -41.66
CA ASP A 185 39.60 -23.95 -42.71
C ASP A 185 41.03 -23.42 -42.85
N LYS A 186 41.68 -23.05 -41.74
CA LYS A 186 43.10 -22.65 -41.77
C LYS A 186 44.02 -23.75 -42.30
N LEU A 187 43.81 -24.99 -41.87
CA LEU A 187 44.63 -26.11 -42.32
C LEU A 187 44.46 -26.39 -43.81
N LEU A 188 43.26 -26.17 -44.34
CA LEU A 188 42.94 -26.28 -45.75
C LEU A 188 43.58 -25.15 -46.56
N ASP A 189 43.49 -23.90 -46.08
CA ASP A 189 44.17 -22.75 -46.68
C ASP A 189 45.68 -22.98 -46.75
N ASP A 190 46.28 -23.45 -45.65
CA ASP A 190 47.70 -23.81 -45.58
C ASP A 190 48.04 -24.94 -46.57
N PHE A 191 47.17 -25.94 -46.72
CA PHE A 191 47.35 -27.03 -47.68
C PHE A 191 47.30 -26.51 -49.12
N VAL A 192 46.30 -25.70 -49.48
CA VAL A 192 46.16 -25.09 -50.81
C VAL A 192 47.41 -24.27 -51.16
N LEU A 193 47.87 -23.44 -50.22
CA LEU A 193 49.10 -22.64 -50.38
C LEU A 193 50.34 -23.53 -50.55
N ALA A 194 50.44 -24.65 -49.82
CA ALA A 194 51.54 -25.58 -49.93
C ALA A 194 51.51 -26.40 -51.23
N THR A 195 50.32 -26.67 -51.80
CA THR A 195 50.17 -27.38 -53.07
C THR A 195 50.31 -26.47 -54.29
N ALA A 196 50.12 -25.16 -54.15
CA ALA A 196 50.21 -24.21 -55.27
C ALA A 196 51.54 -24.29 -56.08
N PRO A 197 52.72 -24.45 -55.46
CA PRO A 197 53.97 -24.62 -56.22
C PRO A 197 54.02 -25.95 -57.00
N LEU A 198 53.40 -27.00 -56.48
CA LEU A 198 53.33 -28.30 -57.15
C LEU A 198 52.35 -28.25 -58.32
N GLU A 199 51.20 -27.59 -58.15
CA GLU A 199 50.24 -27.34 -59.23
C GLU A 199 50.85 -26.49 -60.34
N GLU A 200 51.56 -25.41 -59.99
CA GLU A 200 52.29 -24.58 -60.96
C GLU A 200 53.30 -25.43 -61.74
N SER A 201 54.10 -26.26 -61.06
CA SER A 201 55.06 -27.17 -61.71
C SER A 201 54.37 -28.22 -62.61
N LEU A 202 53.23 -28.77 -62.21
CA LEU A 202 52.49 -29.77 -63.01
C LEU A 202 51.85 -29.12 -64.24
N THR A 203 51.26 -27.92 -64.10
CA THR A 203 50.69 -27.19 -65.23
C THR A 203 51.77 -26.68 -66.19
N GLU A 204 52.97 -26.36 -65.70
CA GLU A 204 54.12 -26.06 -66.55
C GLU A 204 54.60 -27.28 -67.34
N GLU A 205 54.62 -28.47 -66.73
CA GLU A 205 54.94 -29.72 -67.42
C GLU A 205 53.85 -30.13 -68.42
N ASP A 206 52.56 -29.92 -68.11
CA ASP A 206 51.46 -30.11 -69.05
C ASP A 206 51.54 -29.11 -70.22
N LYS A 207 51.91 -27.85 -69.96
CA LYS A 207 52.18 -26.84 -71.01
C LYS A 207 53.42 -27.18 -71.85
N LYS A 208 54.47 -27.76 -71.26
CA LYS A 208 55.64 -28.27 -72.00
C LYS A 208 55.32 -29.53 -72.80
N ALA A 209 54.44 -30.41 -72.30
CA ALA A 209 53.91 -31.55 -73.04
C ALA A 209 53.06 -31.10 -74.25
N ALA A 210 52.30 -30.00 -74.11
CA ALA A 210 51.57 -29.36 -75.21
C ALA A 210 52.49 -28.58 -76.19
N GLN A 211 53.62 -28.02 -75.74
CA GLN A 211 54.56 -27.30 -76.61
C GLN A 211 55.56 -28.21 -77.34
N SER A 212 55.93 -29.35 -76.76
CA SER A 212 56.78 -30.37 -77.40
C SER A 212 56.04 -31.20 -78.46
N THR A 213 54.70 -31.23 -78.40
CA THR A 213 53.86 -31.77 -79.48
C THR A 213 53.67 -30.77 -80.63
N ALA A 214 53.70 -29.46 -80.37
CA ALA A 214 53.61 -28.42 -81.41
C ALA A 214 54.92 -28.16 -82.19
N THR A 215 56.09 -28.35 -81.58
CA THR A 215 57.40 -28.08 -82.22
C THR A 215 57.97 -29.24 -83.04
N LYS A 216 57.31 -30.40 -83.06
CA LYS A 216 57.71 -31.57 -83.87
C LYS A 216 56.92 -31.71 -85.19
N SER A 217 55.94 -30.85 -85.46
CA SER A 217 55.07 -30.92 -86.66
C SER A 217 55.39 -29.92 -87.78
N GLU A 218 56.37 -29.02 -87.61
CA GLU A 218 56.66 -27.93 -88.57
C GLU A 218 57.82 -28.21 -89.56
N ALA A 219 58.26 -29.47 -89.66
CA ALA A 219 59.22 -29.91 -90.67
C ALA A 219 58.79 -31.25 -91.30
N MET A 220 57.60 -31.28 -91.92
CA MET A 220 57.31 -32.11 -93.10
C MET A 220 55.99 -31.64 -93.72
N ASP A 221 56.14 -31.03 -94.89
CA ASP A 221 55.24 -31.01 -96.07
C ASP A 221 53.88 -31.70 -95.85
N VAL A 222 52.78 -30.94 -95.95
CA VAL A 222 52.03 -30.74 -97.21
C VAL A 222 51.62 -32.09 -97.82
N ASP A 223 50.48 -32.62 -97.36
CA ASP A 223 49.42 -33.01 -98.28
C ASP A 223 48.08 -33.15 -97.56
N ASN A 224 47.19 -32.24 -97.93
CA ASN A 224 45.79 -32.48 -98.25
C ASN A 224 44.80 -32.74 -97.10
N GLU A 225 44.25 -31.61 -96.63
CA GLU A 225 42.86 -31.37 -96.25
C GLU A 225 41.88 -32.52 -96.52
N GLN A 226 41.35 -33.17 -95.47
CA GLN A 226 39.93 -33.51 -95.36
C GLN A 226 39.47 -33.56 -93.89
N GLN A 227 38.29 -32.98 -93.68
CA GLN A 227 37.36 -33.11 -92.54
C GLN A 227 37.52 -32.11 -91.39
N GLU A 228 36.98 -30.93 -91.65
CA GLU A 228 36.49 -29.97 -90.67
C GLU A 228 35.11 -30.41 -90.13
N GLN A 229 34.88 -30.08 -88.86
CA GLN A 229 33.60 -29.92 -88.14
C GLN A 229 33.00 -31.14 -87.42
N GLN A 230 33.49 -31.39 -86.20
CA GLN A 230 32.63 -31.72 -85.06
C GLN A 230 32.77 -30.64 -83.99
N GLN A 231 31.64 -29.99 -83.70
CA GLN A 231 31.49 -28.93 -82.73
C GLN A 231 30.78 -29.49 -81.50
N SER A 232 31.41 -29.28 -80.34
CA SER A 232 30.82 -29.14 -79.00
C SER A 232 29.88 -30.23 -78.47
N ILE A 233 30.21 -30.79 -77.31
CA ILE A 233 29.47 -30.60 -76.03
C ILE A 233 29.98 -31.64 -75.01
N ILE A 234 30.22 -31.12 -73.81
CA ILE A 234 30.66 -31.81 -72.60
C ILE A 234 29.48 -32.59 -72.00
N ASP A 235 29.70 -33.88 -71.72
CA ASP A 235 28.99 -34.72 -70.73
C ASP A 235 29.79 -34.56 -69.41
N GLU A 236 29.24 -34.37 -68.21
CA GLU A 236 28.22 -35.17 -67.53
C GLU A 236 27.40 -34.36 -66.49
N SER A 237 26.08 -34.57 -66.54
CA SER A 237 25.06 -34.71 -65.48
C SER A 237 25.12 -33.91 -64.14
N PRO A 238 24.06 -33.15 -63.81
CA PRO A 238 23.78 -32.72 -62.43
C PRO A 238 22.86 -33.72 -61.71
N ILE A 239 23.25 -34.11 -60.48
CA ILE A 239 22.39 -34.78 -59.51
C ILE A 239 21.51 -33.73 -58.81
N THR A 240 20.21 -33.99 -58.86
CA THR A 240 19.11 -33.31 -58.17
C THR A 240 19.23 -33.34 -56.65
N ILE A 241 18.98 -32.19 -55.99
CA ILE A 241 18.39 -32.17 -54.65
C ILE A 241 17.27 -31.13 -54.62
N ASN A 242 16.05 -31.63 -54.40
CA ASN A 242 14.82 -30.87 -54.23
C ASN A 242 14.91 -29.93 -53.02
N THR A 243 14.63 -28.66 -53.27
CA THR A 243 14.13 -27.72 -52.27
C THR A 243 12.72 -28.17 -51.88
N THR A 244 12.53 -28.55 -50.62
CA THR A 244 11.21 -28.53 -49.99
C THR A 244 11.21 -27.38 -49.00
N ASP A 245 10.59 -26.28 -49.43
CA ASP A 245 9.96 -25.32 -48.55
C ASP A 245 9.00 -26.09 -47.65
N ASN A 246 9.16 -25.94 -46.33
CA ASN A 246 8.16 -26.34 -45.36
C ASN A 246 7.75 -25.09 -44.60
N ASP A 247 6.66 -24.49 -45.07
CA ASP A 247 5.88 -23.46 -44.41
C ASP A 247 5.48 -23.93 -43.00
N VAL A 248 5.94 -23.20 -41.98
CA VAL A 248 5.37 -23.28 -40.63
C VAL A 248 4.11 -22.42 -40.63
N GLN A 249 2.96 -23.10 -40.68
CA GLN A 249 1.67 -22.52 -40.34
C GLN A 249 1.66 -22.09 -38.86
N MET A 250 1.51 -20.77 -38.65
CA MET A 250 0.98 -20.20 -37.42
C MET A 250 -0.54 -20.34 -37.43
N THR A 251 -1.10 -21.14 -36.53
CA THR A 251 -2.53 -21.09 -36.17
C THR A 251 -2.71 -21.47 -34.70
N GLY A 252 -3.48 -20.66 -33.98
CA GLY A 252 -4.31 -21.07 -32.83
C GLY A 252 -3.67 -20.91 -31.47
#